data_AF-A0A453FS38-F1
#
_entry.id   AF-A0A453FS38-F1
#
_cell.length_a   1.000
_cell.length_b   1.000
_cell.length_c   1.000
_cell.angle_alpha   90.00
_cell.angle_beta   90.00
_cell.angle_gamma   90.00
#
_symmetry.space_group_name_H-M   'P 1'
#
loop_
_entity.id
_entity.type
_entity.pdbx_description
1 polymer ?
#
loop_
_entity_poly.entity_id
_entity_poly.type
_entity_poly.pdbx_seq_one_letter_code
_entity_poly.pdbx_strand_id
1 'polypeptide(L)'
;MLRKFDSGVKVIQTKTHSDDEVFARISSLAQKPDALLKGISPSDAAFTLGIAPALAKEHLLNAENKGLLCRDVSPDGFRFYINLFNEIDLQNIHLPKAHGLYHTWISLATAAH
;
A
#
# COMPACT_ATOMS: atom_id res chain seq x y z
N MET A 1 -24.42 5.89 -1.54
CA MET A 1 -23.91 6.81 -2.57
C MET A 1 -23.34 5.97 -3.69
N LEU A 2 -23.68 6.25 -4.96
CA LEU A 2 -23.09 5.56 -6.11
C LEU A 2 -21.79 6.28 -6.48
N ARG A 3 -20.66 5.59 -6.38
CA ARG A 3 -19.34 6.11 -6.73
C ARG A 3 -18.83 5.39 -7.99
N LYS A 4 -18.11 6.13 -8.84
CA LYS A 4 -17.39 5.58 -9.98
C LYS A 4 -15.89 5.73 -9.74
N PHE A 5 -15.13 4.66 -9.89
CA PHE A 5 -13.66 4.66 -9.87
C PHE A 5 -13.11 5.02 -11.26
N ASP A 6 -11.85 5.44 -11.32
CA ASP A 6 -11.20 5.83 -12.58
C ASP A 6 -11.05 4.65 -13.55
N SER A 7 -11.04 3.42 -13.03
CA SER A 7 -11.13 2.19 -13.83
C SER A 7 -12.48 1.97 -14.52
N GLY A 8 -13.49 2.77 -14.18
CA GLY A 8 -14.86 2.64 -14.66
C GLY A 8 -15.77 1.79 -13.76
N VAL A 9 -15.24 1.17 -12.71
CA VAL A 9 -16.01 0.37 -11.75
C VAL A 9 -16.99 1.26 -10.98
N LYS A 10 -18.25 0.84 -10.86
CA LYS A 10 -19.29 1.55 -10.07
C LYS A 10 -19.59 0.77 -8.80
N VAL A 11 -19.59 1.46 -7.66
CA VAL A 11 -19.79 0.84 -6.34
C VAL A 11 -20.82 1.64 -5.55
N ILE A 12 -21.68 0.92 -4.83
CA ILE A 12 -22.63 1.50 -3.89
C ILE A 12 -21.99 1.43 -2.50
N GLN A 13 -21.63 2.58 -1.94
CA GLN A 13 -21.09 2.69 -0.57
C GLN A 13 -22.15 3.32 0.36
N THR A 14 -22.25 2.80 1.58
CA THR A 14 -22.96 3.46 2.68
C THR A 14 -22.14 4.64 3.19
N LYS A 15 -22.80 5.70 3.71
CA LYS A 15 -22.11 6.91 4.20
C LYS A 15 -21.13 6.65 5.36
N THR A 16 -21.27 5.51 6.03
CA THR A 16 -20.46 5.12 7.19
C THR A 16 -19.14 4.47 6.82
N HIS A 17 -18.96 4.03 5.57
CA HIS A 17 -17.71 3.43 5.11
C HIS A 17 -16.91 4.50 4.36
N SER A 18 -16.11 5.27 5.12
CA SER A 18 -15.25 6.31 4.54
C SER A 18 -14.01 5.67 3.92
N ASP A 19 -13.64 6.11 2.73
CA ASP A 19 -12.41 5.67 2.07
C ASP A 19 -11.17 5.99 2.89
N ASP A 20 -11.21 7.05 3.71
CA ASP A 20 -10.09 7.43 4.57
C ASP A 20 -9.80 6.37 5.64
N GLU A 21 -10.83 5.70 6.15
CA GLU A 21 -10.64 4.57 7.07
C GLU A 21 -9.99 3.37 6.35
N VAL A 22 -10.40 3.11 5.10
CA VAL A 22 -9.81 2.07 4.27
C VAL A 22 -8.34 2.38 3.97
N PHE A 23 -8.01 3.63 3.63
CA PHE A 23 -6.63 4.07 3.41
C PHE A 23 -5.78 3.97 4.68
N ALA A 24 -6.33 4.32 5.85
CA ALA A 24 -5.65 4.15 7.13
C ALA A 24 -5.35 2.67 7.41
N ARG A 25 -6.32 1.78 7.19
CA ARG A 25 -6.13 0.33 7.36
C ARG A 25 -5.09 -0.24 6.38
N ILE A 26 -5.13 0.17 5.12
CA ILE A 26 -4.15 -0.24 4.10
C ILE A 26 -2.75 0.24 4.47
N SER A 27 -2.62 1.48 4.94
CA SER A 27 -1.33 2.03 5.37
C SER A 27 -0.77 1.27 6.57
N SER A 28 -1.60 0.97 7.56
CA SER A 28 -1.21 0.14 8.71
C SER A 28 -0.84 -1.28 8.31
N LEU A 29 -1.51 -1.86 7.30
CA LEU A 29 -1.15 -3.17 6.75
C LEU A 29 0.22 -3.13 6.07
N ALA A 30 0.50 -2.08 5.30
CA ALA A 30 1.74 -1.89 4.55
C ALA A 30 2.97 -1.66 5.45
N GLN A 31 2.75 -1.17 6.68
CA GLN A 31 3.81 -0.97 7.68
C GLN A 31 4.17 -2.26 8.46
N LYS A 32 3.40 -3.34 8.31
CA LYS A 32 3.73 -4.60 8.98
C LYS A 32 5.02 -5.19 8.41
N PRO A 33 5.85 -5.86 9.24
CA PRO A 33 7.14 -6.38 8.80
C PRO A 33 7.04 -7.37 7.62
N ASP A 34 6.02 -8.22 7.58
CA ASP A 34 5.80 -9.16 6.47
C ASP A 34 5.43 -8.41 5.16
N ALA A 35 4.61 -7.36 5.27
CA ALA A 35 4.21 -6.53 4.13
C ALA A 35 5.35 -5.62 3.63
N LEU A 36 6.25 -5.18 4.52
CA LEU A 36 7.45 -4.42 4.14
C LEU A 36 8.41 -5.25 3.27
N LEU A 37 8.51 -6.56 3.52
CA LEU A 37 9.40 -7.46 2.77
C LEU A 37 8.71 -8.03 1.51
N LYS A 38 7.50 -8.54 1.64
CA LYS A 38 6.81 -9.26 0.55
C LYS A 38 5.83 -8.40 -0.24
N GLY A 39 5.46 -7.24 0.27
CA GLY A 39 4.39 -6.43 -0.31
C GLY A 39 3.01 -7.05 -0.09
N ILE A 40 1.98 -6.30 -0.44
CA ILE A 40 0.58 -6.68 -0.30
C ILE A 40 0.01 -7.00 -1.68
N SER A 41 -0.56 -8.20 -1.85
CA SER A 41 -1.35 -8.51 -3.04
C SER A 41 -2.79 -7.97 -2.91
N PRO A 42 -3.48 -7.68 -4.03
CA PRO A 42 -4.90 -7.33 -4.00
C PRO A 42 -5.77 -8.36 -3.27
N SER A 43 -5.42 -9.64 -3.35
CA SER A 43 -6.12 -10.74 -2.67
C SER A 43 -5.91 -10.70 -1.15
N ASP A 44 -4.69 -10.44 -0.69
CA ASP A 44 -4.39 -10.31 0.73
C ASP A 44 -5.08 -9.09 1.35
N ALA A 45 -5.10 -7.98 0.60
CA ALA A 45 -5.84 -6.78 0.98
C ALA A 45 -7.35 -7.06 1.06
N ALA A 46 -7.91 -7.76 0.08
CA ALA A 46 -9.32 -8.15 0.07
C ALA A 46 -9.70 -9.00 1.28
N PHE A 47 -8.86 -9.99 1.61
CA PHE A 47 -9.06 -10.85 2.79
C PHE A 47 -8.96 -10.04 4.10
N THR A 48 -7.96 -9.18 4.21
CA THR A 48 -7.74 -8.36 5.42
C THR A 48 -8.84 -7.31 5.63
N LEU A 49 -9.33 -6.71 4.54
CA LEU A 49 -10.35 -5.67 4.57
C LEU A 49 -11.78 -6.22 4.55
N GLY A 50 -11.96 -7.51 4.23
CA GLY A 50 -13.26 -8.15 4.10
C GLY A 50 -14.09 -7.62 2.92
N ILE A 51 -13.42 -7.26 1.83
CA ILE A 51 -14.05 -6.67 0.63
C ILE A 51 -13.77 -7.52 -0.62
N ALA A 52 -14.52 -7.28 -1.69
CA ALA A 52 -14.30 -7.98 -2.95
C ALA A 52 -12.90 -7.66 -3.52
N PRO A 53 -12.18 -8.64 -4.12
CA PRO A 53 -10.85 -8.42 -4.70
C PRO A 53 -10.78 -7.29 -5.74
N ALA A 54 -11.82 -7.13 -6.54
CA ALA A 54 -11.92 -6.02 -7.48
C ALA A 54 -11.91 -4.67 -6.75
N LEU A 55 -12.65 -4.55 -5.65
CA LEU A 55 -12.71 -3.31 -4.86
C LEU A 55 -11.41 -3.04 -4.10
N ALA A 56 -10.79 -4.09 -3.55
CA ALA A 56 -9.48 -3.98 -2.90
C ALA A 56 -8.42 -3.43 -3.87
N LYS A 57 -8.42 -3.93 -5.11
CA LYS A 57 -7.53 -3.43 -6.16
C LYS A 57 -7.76 -1.94 -6.41
N GLU A 58 -9.00 -1.49 -6.54
CA GLU A 58 -9.31 -0.06 -6.73
C GLU A 58 -8.83 0.81 -5.55
N HIS A 59 -8.99 0.35 -4.32
CA HIS A 59 -8.49 1.08 -3.16
C HIS A 59 -6.95 1.14 -3.13
N LEU A 60 -6.26 0.07 -3.51
CA LEU A 60 -4.80 0.05 -3.63
C LEU A 60 -4.31 1.01 -4.73
N LEU A 61 -4.97 1.04 -5.88
CA LEU A 61 -4.66 1.98 -6.97
C LEU A 61 -4.91 3.43 -6.55
N ASN A 62 -5.99 3.70 -5.81
CA ASN A 62 -6.23 5.04 -5.27
C ASN A 62 -5.17 5.44 -4.21
N ALA A 63 -4.71 4.50 -3.40
CA ALA A 63 -3.64 4.75 -2.44
C ALA A 63 -2.29 5.02 -3.14
N GLU A 64 -2.01 4.33 -4.25
CA GLU A 64 -0.88 4.62 -5.15
C GLU A 64 -0.99 6.03 -5.74
N ASN A 65 -2.15 6.41 -6.28
CA ASN A 65 -2.36 7.76 -6.84
C ASN A 65 -2.19 8.88 -5.81
N LYS A 66 -2.44 8.61 -4.52
CA LYS A 66 -2.17 9.54 -3.42
C LYS A 66 -0.70 9.56 -2.97
N GLY A 67 0.16 8.73 -3.56
CA GLY A 67 1.57 8.59 -3.20
C GLY A 67 1.82 7.86 -1.88
N LEU A 68 0.83 7.12 -1.36
CA LEU A 68 0.99 6.33 -0.13
C LEU A 68 1.68 5.00 -0.39
N LEU A 69 1.37 4.39 -1.54
CA LEU A 69 1.90 3.10 -1.96
C LEU A 69 2.64 3.20 -3.28
N CYS A 70 3.53 2.25 -3.52
CA CYS A 70 4.15 2.02 -4.81
C CYS A 70 3.82 0.61 -5.28
N ARG A 71 3.58 0.44 -6.58
CA ARG A 71 3.26 -0.85 -7.18
C ARG A 71 4.48 -1.43 -7.88
N ASP A 72 4.75 -2.70 -7.60
CA ASP A 72 5.61 -3.54 -8.41
C ASP A 72 4.75 -4.42 -9.33
N VAL A 73 5.13 -4.48 -10.60
CA VAL A 73 4.45 -5.27 -11.63
C VAL A 73 5.41 -6.36 -12.09
N SER A 74 5.22 -7.55 -11.53
CA SER A 74 6.04 -8.72 -11.79
C SER A 74 5.22 -9.81 -12.49
N PRO A 75 5.85 -10.82 -13.13
CA PRO A 75 5.13 -11.97 -13.70
C PRO A 75 4.25 -12.70 -12.68
N ASP A 76 4.64 -12.68 -11.41
CA ASP A 76 3.89 -13.25 -10.28
C ASP A 76 2.64 -12.44 -9.88
N GLY A 77 2.45 -11.25 -10.47
CA GLY A 77 1.28 -10.39 -10.26
C GLY A 77 1.61 -9.02 -9.68
N PHE A 78 0.57 -8.33 -9.23
CA PHE A 78 0.68 -6.99 -8.63
C PHE A 78 1.01 -7.09 -7.14
N ARG A 79 2.10 -6.42 -6.74
CA ARG A 79 2.44 -6.22 -5.33
C ARG A 79 2.48 -4.74 -5.01
N PHE A 80 1.91 -4.36 -3.89
CA PHE A 80 1.92 -2.98 -3.40
C PHE A 80 2.78 -2.88 -2.15
N TYR A 81 3.65 -1.88 -2.12
CA TYR A 81 4.57 -1.59 -1.03
C TYR A 81 4.30 -0.20 -0.49
N ILE A 82 4.68 0.05 0.76
CA ILE A 82 4.67 1.41 1.30
C ILE A 82 5.63 2.29 0.47
N ASN A 83 5.24 3.53 0.20
CA ASN A 83 6.08 4.44 -0.56
C ASN A 83 7.26 4.93 0.30
N LEU A 84 8.39 4.23 0.20
CA LEU A 84 9.65 4.60 0.86
C LEU A 84 10.36 5.78 0.18
N PHE A 85 10.03 6.09 -1.09
CA PHE A 85 10.68 7.18 -1.82
C PHE A 85 10.43 8.55 -1.16
N ASN A 86 9.30 8.70 -0.46
CA ASN A 86 9.00 9.91 0.30
C ASN A 86 9.98 10.15 1.46
N GLU A 87 10.65 9.11 1.97
CA GLU A 87 11.64 9.25 3.04
C GLU A 87 13.05 9.55 2.52
N ILE A 88 13.31 9.38 1.23
CA ILE A 88 14.64 9.60 0.63
C ILE A 88 14.92 11.10 0.52
N ASP A 89 16.05 11.53 1.11
CA ASP A 89 16.57 12.87 0.90
C ASP A 89 17.33 12.93 -0.43
N LEU A 90 16.82 13.71 -1.38
CA LEU A 90 17.44 13.89 -2.70
C LEU A 90 18.83 14.54 -2.62
N GLN A 91 19.14 15.27 -1.54
CA GLN A 91 20.47 15.85 -1.34
C GLN A 91 21.45 14.86 -0.71
N ASN A 92 20.96 13.79 -0.08
CA ASN A 92 21.77 12.80 0.65
C ASN A 92 21.29 11.37 0.37
N ILE A 93 21.17 11.01 -0.89
CA ILE A 93 20.65 9.69 -1.34
C ILE A 93 21.45 8.51 -0.75
N HIS A 94 22.74 8.73 -0.46
CA HIS A 94 23.63 7.71 0.08
C HIS A 94 23.53 7.50 1.59
N LEU A 95 22.88 8.40 2.34
CA LEU A 95 22.70 8.25 3.78
C LEU A 95 21.24 7.88 4.11
N PRO A 96 20.98 6.65 4.57
CA PRO A 96 19.70 6.32 5.17
C PRO A 96 19.42 7.22 6.38
N LYS A 97 18.17 7.67 6.51
CA LYS A 97 17.73 8.32 7.75
C LYS A 97 17.90 7.34 8.92
N ALA A 98 18.37 7.85 10.06
CA ALA A 98 18.59 7.06 11.27
C ALA A 98 17.28 6.53 11.92
N HIS A 99 16.12 6.97 11.43
CA HIS A 99 14.80 6.60 11.90
C HIS A 99 13.81 6.66 10.73
N GLY A 100 12.68 5.96 10.86
CA GLY A 100 11.63 5.92 9.83
C GLY A 100 11.42 4.53 9.23
N LEU A 101 10.48 4.44 8.29
CA LEU A 101 10.09 3.18 7.64
C LEU A 101 11.22 2.63 6.78
N TYR A 102 12.04 3.49 6.17
CA TYR A 102 13.19 3.09 5.38
C TYR A 102 14.24 2.38 6.24
N HIS A 103 14.53 2.88 7.44
CA HIS A 103 15.45 2.23 8.38
C HIS A 103 14.90 0.88 8.86
N THR A 104 13.61 0.79 9.18
CA THR A 104 12.96 -0.47 9.55
C THR A 104 13.01 -1.48 8.42
N TRP A 105 12.77 -1.04 7.18
CA TRP A 105 12.89 -1.89 6.00
C TRP A 105 14.32 -2.42 5.80
N ILE A 106 15.34 -1.57 5.90
CA ILE A 106 16.75 -2.00 5.83
C ILE A 106 17.03 -3.05 6.91
N SER A 107 16.64 -2.78 8.15
CA SER A 107 16.86 -3.69 9.28
C SER A 107 16.24 -5.07 9.04
N LEU A 108 15.00 -5.11 8.54
CA LEU A 108 14.29 -6.35 8.22
C LEU A 108 14.94 -7.08 7.04
N ALA A 109 15.32 -6.36 5.99
CA ALA A 109 15.97 -6.94 4.82
C ALA A 109 17.34 -7.54 5.16
N THR A 110 18.12 -6.87 6.02
CA THR A 110 19.40 -7.40 6.50
C THR A 110 19.26 -8.60 7.44
N ALA A 111 18.17 -8.70 8.20
CA ALA A 111 17.92 -9.81 9.10
C ALA A 111 17.33 -11.06 8.40
N ALA A 112 16.82 -10.90 7.17
CA ALA A 112 16.28 -11.99 6.36
C ALA A 112 17.37 -12.75 5.56
N HIS A 113 18.62 -12.27 5.61
CA HIS A 113 19.82 -12.87 5.03
C HIS A 113 20.68 -13.54 6.10
#